data_AF-A0A159ZWK7-F1
#
_entry.id   AF-A0A159ZWK7-F1
#
_cell.length_a   1.000
_cell.length_b   1.000
_cell.length_c   1.000
_cell.angle_alpha   90.00
_cell.angle_beta   90.00
_cell.angle_gamma   90.00
#
_symmetry.space_group_name_H-M   'P 1'
#
loop_
_entity.id
_entity.type
_entity.pdbx_description
1 polymer ?
#
loop_
_entity_poly.entity_id
_entity_poly.type
_entity_poly.pdbx_seq_one_letter_code
_entity_poly.pdbx_strand_id
1 'polypeptide(L)'
;MLRIVFFSDHYRQKIQDWQFAARLVLLKARHDYLTGGKSPVLKSILNEVLQAVPQTMEWWDDPEILPIGDTDITLRDAQGRWRSYRINILISKDRPGLRVAFYDEKT
;
A
#
# COMPACT_ATOMS: atom_id res chain seq x y z
N MET A 1 7.05 -1.80 -1.28
CA MET A 1 5.64 -1.42 -1.54
C MET A 1 5.48 0.00 -2.07
N LEU A 2 5.83 1.06 -1.31
CA LEU A 2 5.68 2.46 -1.78
C LEU A 2 6.21 2.70 -3.19
N ARG A 3 7.44 2.25 -3.49
CA ARG A 3 8.02 2.40 -4.83
C ARG A 3 7.21 1.75 -5.94
N ILE A 4 6.71 0.53 -5.70
CA ILE A 4 5.89 -0.22 -6.67
C ILE A 4 4.58 0.51 -6.92
N VAL A 5 3.88 0.90 -5.85
CA VAL A 5 2.55 1.49 -5.95
C VAL A 5 2.57 2.88 -6.58
N PHE A 6 3.57 3.71 -6.27
CA PHE A 6 3.60 5.10 -6.73
C PHE A 6 4.41 5.32 -8.02
N PHE A 7 5.39 4.48 -8.32
CA PHE A 7 6.33 4.71 -9.43
C PHE A 7 6.44 3.56 -10.45
N SER A 8 5.66 2.48 -10.32
CA SER A 8 5.60 1.44 -11.35
C SER A 8 4.39 1.61 -12.25
N ASP A 9 4.62 1.99 -13.50
CA ASP A 9 3.56 2.04 -14.52
C ASP A 9 2.94 0.66 -14.76
N HIS A 10 3.77 -0.39 -14.73
CA HIS A 10 3.30 -1.76 -14.86
C HIS A 10 2.30 -2.12 -13.76
N TYR A 11 2.61 -1.78 -12.50
CA TYR A 11 1.66 -1.99 -11.40
C TYR A 11 0.38 -1.17 -11.58
N ARG A 12 0.50 0.10 -12.00
CA ARG A 12 -0.65 0.97 -12.24
C ARG A 12 -1.60 0.44 -13.31
N GLN A 13 -1.08 -0.22 -14.34
CA GLN A 13 -1.90 -0.89 -15.37
C GLN A 13 -2.52 -2.21 -14.91
N LYS A 14 -1.99 -2.80 -13.83
CA LYS A 14 -2.41 -4.09 -13.27
C LYS A 14 -3.48 -3.96 -12.19
N ILE A 15 -3.69 -2.79 -11.64
CA ILE A 15 -4.66 -2.56 -10.56
C ILE A 15 -5.88 -1.79 -11.07
N GLN A 16 -7.07 -2.23 -10.69
CA GLN A 16 -8.30 -1.59 -11.16
C GLN A 16 -8.51 -0.22 -10.50
N ASP A 17 -8.44 -0.18 -9.17
CA ASP A 17 -8.54 1.05 -8.39
C ASP A 17 -7.18 1.39 -7.77
N TRP A 18 -6.36 2.07 -8.56
CA TRP A 18 -5.04 2.50 -8.13
C TRP A 18 -5.11 3.50 -6.97
N GLN A 19 -6.06 4.44 -7.00
CA GLN A 19 -6.15 5.50 -5.98
C GLN A 19 -6.45 4.92 -4.61
N PHE A 20 -7.42 4.00 -4.53
CA PHE A 20 -7.74 3.31 -3.28
C PHE A 20 -6.53 2.57 -2.69
N ALA A 21 -5.85 1.76 -3.51
CA ALA A 21 -4.69 1.02 -3.03
C ALA A 21 -3.49 1.91 -2.68
N ALA A 22 -3.27 3.00 -3.44
CA ALA A 22 -2.25 3.98 -3.15
C ALA A 22 -2.50 4.68 -1.81
N ARG A 23 -3.75 5.09 -1.55
CA ARG A 23 -4.18 5.67 -0.27
C ARG A 23 -3.94 4.70 0.88
N LEU A 24 -4.33 3.43 0.76
CA LEU A 24 -4.08 2.42 1.79
C LEU A 24 -2.59 2.20 2.10
N VAL A 25 -1.76 2.07 1.06
CA VAL A 25 -0.31 1.87 1.23
C VAL A 25 0.35 3.10 1.87
N LEU A 26 -0.09 4.30 1.48
CA LEU A 26 0.40 5.55 2.07
C LEU A 26 0.05 5.64 3.56
N LEU A 27 -1.20 5.36 3.92
CA LEU A 27 -1.66 5.41 5.32
C LEU A 27 -0.99 4.33 6.18
N LYS A 28 -0.72 3.14 5.61
CA LYS A 28 0.10 2.11 6.26
C LYS A 28 1.52 2.62 6.53
N ALA A 29 2.14 3.24 5.53
CA ALA A 29 3.49 3.79 5.69
C ALA A 29 3.53 4.96 6.68
N ARG A 30 2.50 5.81 6.73
CA ARG A 30 2.32 6.85 7.75
C ARG A 30 2.29 6.23 9.14
N HIS A 31 1.43 5.23 9.36
CA HIS A 31 1.35 4.51 10.62
C HIS A 31 2.69 3.89 11.03
N ASP A 32 3.34 3.17 10.11
CA ASP A 32 4.62 2.51 10.37
C ASP A 32 5.74 3.53 10.65
N TYR A 33 5.73 4.69 10.00
CA TYR A 33 6.68 5.76 10.28
C TYR A 33 6.47 6.38 11.67
N LEU A 34 5.22 6.62 12.05
CA LEU A 34 4.87 7.23 13.34
C LEU A 34 5.09 6.28 14.53
N THR A 35 4.87 4.98 14.34
CA THR A 35 4.96 3.96 15.41
C THR A 35 6.29 3.21 15.43
N GLY A 36 6.94 3.04 14.28
CA GLY A 36 8.18 2.26 14.11
C GLY A 36 9.47 3.04 14.27
N GLY A 37 9.48 4.13 15.05
CA GLY A 37 10.70 4.87 15.38
C GLY A 37 11.21 5.83 14.29
N LYS A 38 10.37 6.25 13.34
CA LYS A 38 10.67 7.30 12.35
C LYS A 38 11.93 7.05 11.51
N SER A 39 12.04 5.87 10.93
CA SER A 39 13.16 5.49 10.05
C SER A 39 13.49 6.58 8.99
N PRO A 40 14.75 7.06 8.91
CA PRO A 40 15.17 8.06 7.92
C PRO A 40 14.96 7.61 6.48
N VAL A 41 15.15 6.32 6.21
CA VAL A 41 14.94 5.73 4.88
C VAL A 41 13.46 5.82 4.49
N LEU A 42 12.57 5.45 5.41
CA LEU A 42 11.13 5.54 5.17
C LEU A 42 10.69 7.00 4.98
N LYS A 43 11.22 7.92 5.80
CA LYS A 43 10.97 9.37 5.65
C LYS A 43 11.36 9.87 4.26
N SER A 44 12.54 9.48 3.77
CA SER A 44 13.01 9.89 2.44
C SER A 44 12.06 9.43 1.33
N ILE A 45 11.60 8.18 1.39
CA ILE A 45 10.68 7.62 0.39
C ILE A 45 9.31 8.29 0.47
N LEU A 46 8.82 8.56 1.69
CA LEU A 46 7.56 9.28 1.88
C LEU A 46 7.62 10.69 1.30
N ASN A 47 8.69 11.43 1.56
CA ASN A 47 8.87 12.77 1.00
C ASN A 47 8.88 12.75 -0.53
N GLU A 48 9.56 11.76 -1.13
CA GLU A 48 9.58 11.56 -2.58
C GLU A 48 8.17 11.32 -3.15
N VAL A 49 7.37 10.48 -2.48
CA VAL A 49 5.96 10.23 -2.86
C VAL A 49 5.12 11.50 -2.75
N LEU A 50 5.20 12.21 -1.63
CA LEU A 50 4.43 13.44 -1.37
C LEU A 50 4.75 14.55 -2.37
N GLN A 51 5.99 14.64 -2.84
CA GLN A 51 6.42 15.60 -3.86
C GLN A 51 5.99 15.18 -5.28
N ALA A 52 6.08 13.88 -5.59
CA ALA A 52 5.84 13.39 -6.96
C ALA A 52 4.36 13.25 -7.31
N VAL A 53 3.49 13.04 -6.31
CA VAL A 53 2.08 12.72 -6.55
C VAL A 53 1.20 13.67 -5.72
N PRO A 54 0.77 14.82 -6.27
CA PRO A 54 0.17 15.93 -5.49
C PRO A 54 -1.02 15.53 -4.61
N GLN A 55 -1.91 14.67 -5.11
CA GLN A 55 -3.09 14.17 -4.36
C GLN A 55 -2.73 13.43 -3.05
N THR A 56 -1.48 13.00 -2.89
CA THR A 56 -1.05 12.25 -1.70
C THR A 56 -0.93 13.14 -0.45
N MET A 57 -0.79 14.47 -0.60
CA MET A 57 -0.83 15.37 0.56
C MET A 57 -2.20 15.37 1.21
N GLU A 58 -3.28 15.43 0.43
CA GLU A 58 -4.65 15.37 0.94
C GLU A 58 -4.89 14.05 1.69
N TRP A 59 -4.41 12.94 1.13
CA TRP A 59 -4.51 11.63 1.79
C TRP A 59 -3.63 11.50 3.04
N TRP A 60 -2.51 12.24 3.09
CA TRP A 60 -1.62 12.23 4.24
C TRP A 60 -2.22 12.94 5.44
N ASP A 61 -3.03 13.97 5.21
CA ASP A 61 -3.74 14.71 6.26
C ASP A 61 -5.10 14.10 6.61
N ASP A 62 -5.49 13.05 5.89
CA ASP A 62 -6.78 12.41 6.03
C ASP A 62 -6.96 11.76 7.42
N PRO A 63 -7.99 12.18 8.18
CA PRO A 63 -8.30 11.61 9.48
C PRO A 63 -9.07 10.29 9.40
N GLU A 64 -9.50 9.85 8.21
CA GLU A 64 -10.30 8.63 8.05
C GLU A 64 -9.52 7.40 8.57
N ILE A 65 -10.18 6.63 9.43
CA ILE A 65 -9.65 5.40 10.02
C ILE A 65 -9.92 4.27 9.04
N LEU A 66 -9.03 4.08 8.08
CA LEU A 66 -9.04 2.89 7.24
C LEU A 66 -8.40 1.72 7.99
N PRO A 67 -8.93 0.49 7.88
CA PRO A 67 -8.29 -0.68 8.46
C PRO A 67 -6.91 -0.86 7.83
N ILE A 68 -5.87 -0.59 8.62
CA ILE A 68 -4.46 -0.63 8.23
C ILE A 68 -3.97 -2.10 8.22
N GLY A 69 -4.63 -2.94 7.41
CA GLY A 69 -4.46 -4.38 7.39
C GLY A 69 -5.11 -5.02 6.17
N ASP A 70 -5.97 -6.00 6.42
CA ASP A 70 -6.56 -6.81 5.38
C ASP A 70 -7.54 -5.98 4.52
N THR A 71 -7.38 -6.05 3.20
CA THR A 71 -8.13 -5.23 2.25
C THR A 71 -8.47 -6.02 0.99
N ASP A 72 -9.49 -5.57 0.27
CA ASP A 72 -9.82 -6.14 -1.02
C ASP A 72 -9.13 -5.34 -2.14
N ILE A 73 -8.57 -6.06 -3.11
CA ILE A 73 -7.96 -5.47 -4.29
C ILE A 73 -8.44 -6.20 -5.54
N THR A 74 -8.62 -5.47 -6.64
CA THR A 74 -8.86 -6.09 -7.94
C THR A 74 -7.66 -5.86 -8.85
N LEU A 75 -7.11 -6.97 -9.35
CA LEU A 75 -5.91 -7.01 -10.17
C LEU A 75 -6.20 -7.65 -11.52
N ARG A 76 -5.42 -7.28 -12.54
CA ARG A 76 -5.50 -7.85 -13.88
C ARG A 76 -4.55 -9.03 -14.00
N ASP A 77 -5.09 -10.22 -14.25
CA ASP A 77 -4.31 -11.45 -14.43
C ASP A 77 -3.43 -11.43 -15.70
N ALA A 78 -2.67 -12.48 -15.93
CA ALA A 78 -1.80 -12.60 -17.11
C ALA A 78 -2.58 -12.69 -18.42
N GLN A 79 -3.83 -13.15 -18.38
CA GLN A 79 -4.76 -13.22 -19.51
C GLN A 79 -5.54 -11.91 -19.70
N GLY A 80 -5.30 -10.92 -18.86
CA GLY A 80 -5.94 -9.61 -18.95
C GLY A 80 -7.30 -9.51 -18.25
N ARG A 81 -7.73 -10.54 -17.50
CA ARG A 81 -9.01 -10.56 -16.78
C ARG A 81 -8.88 -9.94 -15.39
N TRP A 82 -9.92 -9.26 -14.93
CA TRP A 82 -9.99 -8.74 -13.58
C TRP A 82 -10.30 -9.87 -12.59
N ARG A 83 -9.50 -9.94 -11.52
CA ARG A 83 -9.62 -10.90 -10.43
C ARG A 83 -9.55 -10.15 -9.10
N SER A 84 -10.48 -10.43 -8.21
CA SER A 84 -10.53 -9.79 -6.89
C SER A 84 -9.89 -10.70 -5.86
N TYR A 85 -9.09 -10.10 -4.98
CA TYR A 85 -8.37 -10.80 -3.92
C TYR A 85 -8.61 -10.11 -2.60
N ARG A 86 -8.72 -10.90 -1.54
CA ARG A 86 -8.49 -10.43 -0.17
C ARG A 86 -6.99 -10.46 0.08
N ILE A 87 -6.38 -9.30 0.27
CA ILE A 87 -5.01 -9.19 0.78
C ILE A 87 -5.08 -9.30 2.28
N ASN A 88 -4.26 -10.17 2.85
CA ASN A 88 -4.08 -10.28 4.29
C ASN A 88 -2.61 -10.06 4.65
N ILE A 89 -2.34 -9.31 5.73
CA ILE A 89 -0.97 -8.96 6.14
C ILE A 89 -0.67 -9.53 7.53
N LEU A 90 0.24 -10.49 7.59
CA LEU A 90 0.73 -11.07 8.84
C LEU A 90 2.04 -10.41 9.27
N ILE A 91 2.20 -10.23 10.57
CA ILE A 91 3.43 -9.75 11.21
C ILE A 91 4.01 -10.92 12.01
N SER A 92 5.28 -11.23 11.81
CA SER A 92 5.96 -12.27 12.59
C SER A 92 6.20 -11.77 14.02
N LYS A 93 5.80 -12.58 15.02
CA LYS A 93 6.10 -12.30 16.43
C LYS A 93 7.59 -12.37 16.72
N ASP A 94 8.27 -13.35 16.12
CA ASP A 94 9.71 -13.61 16.36
C ASP A 94 10.61 -12.67 15.54
N ARG A 95 10.08 -12.10 14.45
CA ARG A 95 10.77 -11.15 13.58
C ARG A 95 9.86 -9.96 13.29
N PRO A 96 9.79 -8.96 14.20
CA PRO A 96 8.88 -7.81 14.05
C PRO A 96 9.07 -6.98 12.77
N GLY A 97 10.24 -7.07 12.14
CA GLY A 97 10.53 -6.43 10.84
C GLY A 97 10.04 -7.22 9.61
N LEU A 98 9.61 -8.47 9.79
CA LEU A 98 9.10 -9.32 8.71
C LEU A 98 7.58 -9.22 8.63
N ARG A 99 7.10 -8.90 7.42
CA ARG A 99 5.69 -8.90 7.07
C ARG A 99 5.46 -9.82 5.89
N VAL A 100 4.36 -10.56 5.93
CA VAL A 100 3.93 -11.45 4.84
C VAL A 100 2.58 -10.98 4.34
N ALA A 101 2.47 -10.71 3.04
CA ALA A 101 1.21 -10.42 2.38
C ALA A 101 0.79 -11.63 1.55
N PHE A 102 -0.44 -12.13 1.75
CA PHE A 102 -1.03 -13.20 0.95
C PHE A 102 -2.31 -12.72 0.28
N TYR A 103 -2.58 -13.25 -0.91
CA TYR A 103 -3.69 -12.85 -1.77
C TYR A 103 -4.61 -14.05 -1.96
N ASP A 104 -5.77 -14.01 -1.31
CA ASP A 104 -6.79 -15.05 -1.46
C ASP A 104 -7.78 -14.62 -2.54
N GLU A 105 -7.86 -15.37 -3.63
CA GLU A 105 -8.81 -15.07 -4.72
C GLU A 105 -10.24 -15.21 -4.21
N LYS A 106 -11.06 -14.19 -4.46
CA LYS A 106 -12.49 -14.25 -4.21
C LYS A 106 -13.14 -15.04 -5.35
N THR A 107 -13.65 -16.22 -5.02
CA THR A 107 -14.42 -17.07 -5.93
C THR A 107 -15.78 -16.46 -6.26
#